data_AF-A0A348UQ45-F1
#
_entry.id   AF-A0A348UQ45-F1
#
_cell.length_a   1.000
_cell.length_b   1.000
_cell.length_c   1.000
_cell.angle_alpha   90.00
_cell.angle_beta   90.00
_cell.angle_gamma   90.00
#
_symmetry.space_group_name_H-M   'P 1'
#
loop_
_entity.id
_entity.type
_entity.pdbx_description
1 polymer ?
#
loop_
_entity_poly.entity_id
_entity_poly.type
_entity_poly.pdbx_seq_one_letter_code
_entity_poly.pdbx_strand_id
1 'polypeptide(L)'
;MKPAPRALAMTATATVLTALLLLITWNLLDRSEERMHAFGTATVAALGALCVEPLMKQDLLHLGVISNRLLEMEAVAAVATYTADEQLLTLSGVMAEPVYSETLRLDGNVVGHVRIALDPAAFRTGILHPAHRSMTLWLGAASLLLAIVGAVLVVGGVIGWRAGLLRAPRLPQRRAATKQQQIEEEAEPVEAPPDVRHYLLGINLYNQFTLKGVEREFELSLCTELAEAVALAFSGQVVSLPGLGALIDFDDTDTPDRPFEIVTAGLTLARLLRDEAPFGIYRLGAHVVLQPGDAPLPVDHPAVADVTLLSALARDHTLVLSETLAGSIEGRERMVARTMTNLMLSELTTCGPGAEMVTELATDEQLALIQRVEALKTQRDASESESTF
;
A
#
# COMPACT_ATOMS: atom_id res chain seq x y z
N MET A 1 -28.16 16.39 -41.62
CA MET A 1 -26.81 16.79 -42.07
C MET A 1 -25.81 15.91 -41.33
N LYS A 2 -25.06 15.04 -42.02
CA LYS A 2 -24.05 14.16 -41.40
C LYS A 2 -22.74 14.96 -41.24
N PRO A 3 -22.11 14.99 -40.06
CA PRO A 3 -20.82 15.66 -39.91
C PRO A 3 -19.79 14.97 -40.81
N ALA A 4 -19.02 15.77 -41.55
CA ALA A 4 -17.98 15.25 -42.42
C ALA A 4 -16.98 14.43 -41.58
N PRO A 5 -16.48 13.27 -42.07
CA PRO A 5 -15.57 12.39 -41.32
C PRO A 5 -14.29 13.08 -40.85
N ARG A 6 -13.94 14.22 -41.46
CA ARG A 6 -12.80 15.08 -41.10
C ARG A 6 -13.04 15.92 -39.84
N ALA A 7 -14.28 16.31 -39.55
CA ALA A 7 -14.63 17.04 -38.34
C ALA A 7 -14.55 16.12 -37.11
N LEU A 8 -15.00 14.86 -37.26
CA LEU A 8 -14.91 13.83 -36.23
C LEU A 8 -13.44 13.47 -35.89
N ALA A 9 -12.57 13.40 -36.91
CA ALA A 9 -11.15 13.13 -36.71
C ALA A 9 -10.42 14.27 -35.96
N MET A 10 -10.71 15.54 -36.29
CA MET A 10 -10.12 16.69 -35.59
C MET A 10 -10.61 16.82 -34.14
N THR A 11 -11.89 16.52 -33.88
CA THR A 11 -12.39 16.53 -32.50
C THR A 11 -11.78 15.39 -31.69
N ALA A 12 -11.59 14.21 -32.28
CA ALA A 12 -11.00 13.06 -31.62
C ALA A 12 -9.53 13.31 -31.23
N THR A 13 -8.73 13.93 -32.10
CA THR A 13 -7.33 14.25 -31.79
C THR A 13 -7.20 15.33 -30.71
N ALA A 14 -8.07 16.35 -30.73
CA ALA A 14 -8.11 17.37 -29.69
C ALA A 14 -8.50 16.80 -28.32
N THR A 15 -9.47 15.88 -28.27
CA THR A 15 -9.86 15.22 -27.00
C THR A 15 -8.76 14.33 -26.44
N VAL A 16 -8.04 13.58 -27.29
CA VAL A 16 -6.91 12.74 -26.86
C VAL A 16 -5.77 13.60 -26.33
N LEU A 17 -5.44 14.71 -27.01
CA LEU A 17 -4.41 15.64 -26.57
C LEU A 17 -4.75 16.28 -25.21
N THR A 18 -6.01 16.66 -25.03
CA THR A 18 -6.48 17.28 -23.78
C THR A 18 -6.51 16.28 -22.63
N ALA A 19 -6.95 15.05 -22.86
CA ALA A 19 -6.92 13.97 -21.87
C ALA A 19 -5.48 13.62 -21.46
N LEU A 20 -4.55 13.60 -22.42
CA LEU A 20 -3.13 13.36 -22.16
C LEU A 20 -2.50 14.50 -21.35
N LEU A 21 -2.81 15.76 -21.70
CA LEU A 21 -2.39 16.93 -20.92
C LEU A 21 -2.92 16.90 -19.50
N LEU A 22 -4.19 16.51 -19.32
CA LEU A 22 -4.80 16.36 -18.00
C LEU A 22 -4.16 15.23 -17.19
N LEU A 23 -3.86 14.09 -17.82
CA LEU A 23 -3.15 12.97 -17.20
C LEU A 23 -1.72 13.35 -16.79
N ILE A 24 -1.02 14.11 -17.64
CA ILE A 24 0.31 14.65 -17.35
C ILE A 24 0.25 15.65 -16.21
N THR A 25 -0.70 16.58 -16.21
CA THR A 25 -0.88 17.54 -15.10
C THR A 25 -1.32 16.87 -13.80
N TRP A 26 -2.11 15.80 -13.87
CA TRP A 26 -2.53 15.02 -12.70
C TRP A 26 -1.35 14.27 -12.08
N ASN A 27 -0.50 13.65 -12.90
CA ASN A 27 0.74 13.00 -12.43
C ASN A 27 1.84 13.99 -12.01
N LEU A 28 1.80 15.24 -12.51
CA LEU A 28 2.69 16.32 -12.07
C LEU A 28 2.19 17.04 -10.83
N LEU A 29 0.94 16.81 -10.41
CA LEU A 29 0.38 17.34 -9.16
C LEU A 29 0.92 16.47 -8.01
N ASP A 30 2.21 16.65 -7.72
CA ASP A 30 2.93 15.95 -6.68
C ASP A 30 2.32 16.28 -5.31
N ARG A 31 1.42 15.41 -4.82
CA ARG A 31 0.85 15.53 -3.46
C ARG A 31 1.86 15.18 -2.36
N SER A 32 3.16 15.11 -2.67
CA SER A 32 4.22 14.87 -1.68
C SER A 32 4.25 15.95 -0.61
N GLU A 33 4.05 17.22 -0.99
CA GLU A 33 4.02 18.34 -0.04
C GLU A 33 2.83 18.26 0.91
N GLU A 34 1.63 17.94 0.41
CA GLU A 34 0.43 17.78 1.25
C GLU A 34 0.56 16.60 2.21
N ARG A 35 1.11 15.46 1.75
CA ARG A 35 1.34 14.27 2.58
C ARG A 35 2.42 14.50 3.63
N MET A 36 3.51 15.15 3.25
CA MET A 36 4.58 15.54 4.17
C MET A 36 4.07 16.51 5.24
N HIS A 37 3.22 17.47 4.87
CA HIS A 37 2.61 18.39 5.81
C HIS A 37 1.64 17.69 6.77
N ALA A 38 0.77 16.81 6.26
CA ALA A 38 -0.16 16.03 7.08
C ALA A 38 0.58 15.10 8.06
N PHE A 39 1.62 14.42 7.58
CA PHE A 39 2.49 13.59 8.42
C PHE A 39 3.22 14.43 9.46
N GLY A 40 3.85 15.54 9.06
CA GLY A 40 4.63 16.38 9.97
C GLY A 40 3.79 16.96 11.11
N THR A 41 2.60 17.46 10.79
CA THR A 41 1.66 18.00 11.78
C THR A 41 1.10 16.93 12.72
N ALA A 42 0.74 15.75 12.21
CA ALA A 42 0.25 14.65 13.05
C ALA A 42 1.36 14.09 13.97
N THR A 43 2.56 13.89 13.43
CA THR A 43 3.70 13.33 14.16
C THR A 43 4.17 14.28 15.26
N VAL A 44 4.24 15.59 15.00
CA VAL A 44 4.66 16.54 16.04
C VAL A 44 3.61 16.71 17.14
N ALA A 45 2.32 16.60 16.82
CA ALA A 45 1.24 16.62 17.80
C ALA A 45 1.25 15.36 18.70
N ALA A 46 1.45 14.18 18.10
CA ALA A 46 1.55 12.92 18.84
C ALA A 46 2.80 12.89 19.73
N LEU A 47 3.95 13.31 19.19
CA LEU A 47 5.18 13.47 19.95
C LEU A 47 4.99 14.45 21.11
N GLY A 48 4.27 15.54 20.88
CA GLY A 48 3.99 16.51 21.92
C GLY A 48 3.26 15.90 23.11
N ALA A 49 2.24 15.08 22.87
CA ALA A 49 1.52 14.38 23.95
C ALA A 49 2.43 13.45 24.77
N LEU A 50 3.40 12.80 24.13
CA LEU A 50 4.34 11.87 24.79
C LEU A 50 5.45 12.61 25.56
N CYS A 51 5.83 13.81 25.13
CA CYS A 51 6.91 14.58 25.74
C CYS A 51 6.50 15.41 26.95
N VAL A 52 5.20 15.63 27.22
CA VAL A 52 4.75 16.50 28.33
C VAL A 52 5.27 16.04 29.69
N GLU A 53 5.02 14.79 30.08
CA GLU A 53 5.41 14.27 31.39
C GLU A 53 6.95 14.19 31.57
N PRO A 54 7.73 13.65 30.61
CA PRO A 54 9.19 13.65 30.71
C PRO A 54 9.80 15.06 30.77
N LEU A 55 9.22 16.01 30.04
CA LEU A 55 9.67 17.40 30.03
C LEU A 55 9.47 18.08 31.39
N MET A 56 8.33 17.84 32.04
CA MET A 56 8.09 18.32 33.40
C MET A 56 9.08 17.77 34.41
N LYS A 57 9.42 16.48 34.29
CA LYS A 57 10.37 15.80 35.16
C LYS A 57 11.83 16.11 34.80
N GLN A 58 12.06 16.88 33.73
CA GLN A 58 13.38 17.12 33.15
C GLN A 58 14.16 15.82 32.89
N ASP A 59 13.46 14.75 32.51
CA ASP A 59 14.05 13.45 32.24
C ASP A 59 14.66 13.42 30.82
N LEU A 60 15.86 13.97 30.70
CA LEU A 60 16.60 14.08 29.43
C LEU A 60 16.88 12.71 28.81
N LEU A 61 17.02 11.66 29.63
CA LEU A 61 17.22 10.30 29.13
C LEU A 61 15.97 9.80 28.43
N HIS A 62 14.80 9.96 29.06
CA HIS A 62 13.54 9.53 28.46
C HIS A 62 13.18 10.36 27.20
N LEU A 63 13.43 11.68 27.23
CA LEU A 63 13.29 12.54 26.05
C LEU A 63 14.23 12.12 24.90
N GLY A 64 15.48 11.75 25.22
CA GLY A 64 16.44 11.23 24.25
C GLY A 64 16.02 9.89 23.65
N VAL A 65 15.48 8.98 24.45
CA VAL A 65 14.96 7.68 23.97
C VAL A 65 13.77 7.87 23.03
N ILE A 66 12.82 8.72 23.38
CA ILE A 66 11.67 9.04 22.51
C ILE A 66 12.16 9.64 21.18
N SER A 67 13.12 10.58 21.25
CA SER A 67 13.69 11.23 20.05
C SER A 67 14.41 10.24 19.14
N ASN A 68 15.22 9.33 19.71
CA ASN A 68 15.96 8.34 18.94
C ASN A 68 15.05 7.28 18.29
N ARG A 69 13.96 6.87 18.97
CA ARG A 69 12.98 5.96 18.38
C ARG A 69 12.27 6.58 17.17
N LEU A 70 11.98 7.87 17.22
CA LEU A 70 11.40 8.59 16.08
C LEU A 70 12.34 8.68 14.88
N LEU A 71 13.67 8.70 15.11
CA LEU A 71 14.66 8.65 14.02
C LEU A 71 14.78 7.29 13.36
N GLU A 72 14.21 6.23 13.92
CA GLU A 72 14.14 4.93 13.24
C GLU A 72 13.17 4.99 12.03
N MET A 73 12.30 6.00 11.98
CA MET A 73 11.43 6.25 10.82
C MET A 73 12.21 6.98 9.72
N GLU A 74 12.32 6.38 8.52
CA GLU A 74 13.03 6.98 7.38
C GLU A 74 12.52 8.39 7.00
N ALA A 75 11.26 8.69 7.33
CA ALA A 75 10.63 9.99 7.09
C ALA A 75 11.13 11.11 8.01
N VAL A 76 11.75 10.80 9.16
CA VAL A 76 12.12 11.76 10.20
C VAL A 76 13.64 11.95 10.21
N ALA A 77 14.09 13.13 9.80
CA ALA A 77 15.51 13.46 9.71
C ALA A 77 16.11 13.94 11.05
N ALA A 78 15.31 14.62 11.87
CA ALA A 78 15.71 15.08 13.18
C ALA A 78 14.54 15.34 14.13
N VAL A 79 14.81 15.27 15.43
CA VAL A 79 13.87 15.60 16.51
C VAL A 79 14.59 16.48 17.53
N ALA A 80 13.96 17.57 17.95
CA ALA A 80 14.51 18.50 18.93
C ALA A 80 13.46 18.89 19.97
N THR A 81 13.83 18.84 21.25
CA THR A 81 12.98 19.27 22.37
C THR A 81 13.57 20.50 23.04
N TYR A 82 12.71 21.47 23.35
CA TYR A 82 13.07 22.76 23.94
C TYR A 82 12.24 23.02 25.21
N THR A 83 12.80 23.80 26.13
CA THR A 83 12.05 24.40 27.25
C THR A 83 11.06 25.47 26.76
N ALA A 84 10.21 25.97 27.66
CA ALA A 84 9.35 27.12 27.40
C ALA A 84 10.12 28.40 27.02
N ASP A 85 11.38 28.51 27.43
CA ASP A 85 12.28 29.64 27.13
C ASP A 85 13.13 29.40 25.87
N GLU A 86 12.73 28.47 25.00
CA GLU A 86 13.45 28.04 23.78
C GLU A 86 14.86 27.48 24.02
N GLN A 87 15.19 27.06 25.24
CA GLN A 87 16.47 26.41 25.52
C GLN A 87 16.42 24.97 25.01
N LEU A 88 17.38 24.60 24.15
CA LEU A 88 17.50 23.23 23.64
C LEU A 88 17.84 22.26 24.77
N LEU A 89 17.05 21.20 24.91
CA LEU A 89 17.26 20.13 25.88
C LEU A 89 17.84 18.88 25.22
N THR A 90 17.22 18.45 24.11
CA THR A 90 17.66 17.28 23.35
C THR A 90 17.58 17.58 21.86
N LEU A 91 18.55 17.09 21.11
CA LEU A 91 18.57 17.09 19.65
C LEU A 91 19.11 15.75 19.20
N SER A 92 18.31 15.05 18.39
CA SER A 92 18.74 13.85 17.70
C SER A 92 18.61 14.10 16.19
N GLY A 93 19.67 13.84 15.43
CA GLY A 93 19.71 14.07 13.97
C GLY A 93 20.18 15.46 13.55
N VAL A 94 19.99 15.79 12.26
CA VAL A 94 20.31 17.11 11.69
C VAL A 94 19.04 17.89 11.38
N MET A 95 18.81 18.99 12.09
CA MET A 95 17.67 19.89 11.83
C MET A 95 17.85 20.62 10.50
N ALA A 96 17.01 20.28 9.53
CA ALA A 96 16.93 20.91 8.22
C ALA A 96 15.45 21.15 7.85
N GLU A 97 15.19 22.10 6.94
CA GLU A 97 13.83 22.31 6.46
C GLU A 97 13.35 21.14 5.59
N PRO A 98 12.05 20.77 5.66
CA PRO A 98 10.97 21.43 6.41
C PRO A 98 10.88 21.00 7.88
N VAL A 99 10.63 21.98 8.76
CA VAL A 99 10.50 21.78 10.21
C VAL A 99 9.06 22.00 10.66
N TYR A 100 8.55 21.08 11.46
CA TYR A 100 7.23 21.15 12.09
C TYR A 100 7.41 21.28 13.60
N SER A 101 6.55 22.06 14.24
CA SER A 101 6.67 22.36 15.67
C SER A 101 5.33 22.28 16.40
N GLU A 102 5.35 21.70 17.60
CA GLU A 102 4.21 21.68 18.52
C GLU A 102 4.57 22.38 19.82
N THR A 103 3.61 23.12 20.38
CA THR A 103 3.76 23.77 21.69
C THR A 103 3.14 22.89 22.77
N LEU A 104 3.95 22.51 23.75
CA LEU A 104 3.53 21.65 24.84
C LEU A 104 2.86 22.47 25.92
N ARG A 105 1.63 22.10 26.27
CA ARG A 105 0.85 22.77 27.30
C ARG A 105 0.37 21.78 28.36
N LEU A 106 0.42 22.20 29.61
CA LEU A 106 -0.24 21.53 30.73
C LEU A 106 -1.05 22.54 31.53
N ASP A 107 -2.31 22.24 31.78
CA ASP A 107 -3.25 23.12 32.49
C ASP A 107 -3.28 24.56 31.94
N GLY A 108 -3.07 24.71 30.62
CA GLY A 108 -3.03 25.99 29.92
C GLY A 108 -1.67 26.70 29.92
N ASN A 109 -0.67 26.23 30.67
CA ASN A 109 0.67 26.81 30.71
C ASN A 109 1.60 26.15 29.70
N VAL A 110 2.45 26.94 29.03
CA VAL A 110 3.47 26.41 28.11
C VAL A 110 4.62 25.80 28.92
N VAL A 111 4.90 24.53 28.68
CA VAL A 111 5.97 23.77 29.34
C VAL A 111 7.19 23.65 28.45
N GLY A 112 7.00 23.69 27.12
CA GLY A 112 8.08 23.75 26.15
C GLY A 112 7.61 23.52 24.72
N HIS A 113 8.54 23.19 23.84
CA HIS A 113 8.27 23.00 22.42
C HIS A 113 9.00 21.78 21.90
N VAL A 114 8.40 21.10 20.93
CA VAL A 114 9.07 20.02 20.19
C VAL A 114 9.07 20.36 18.72
N ARG A 115 10.18 20.04 18.05
CA ARG A 115 10.35 20.24 16.62
C ARG A 115 10.80 18.95 15.96
N ILE A 116 10.28 18.68 14.78
CA ILE A 116 10.74 17.58 13.92
C ILE A 116 11.13 18.14 12.56
N ALA A 117 12.21 17.62 11.99
CA ALA A 117 12.58 17.82 10.60
C ALA A 117 12.23 16.56 9.83
N LEU A 118 11.59 16.70 8.69
CA LEU A 118 11.28 15.59 7.81
C LEU A 118 12.27 15.51 6.66
N ASP A 119 12.58 14.29 6.19
CA ASP A 119 13.33 14.11 4.94
C ASP A 119 12.37 14.20 3.75
N PRO A 120 12.44 15.26 2.91
CA PRO A 120 11.57 15.37 1.74
C PRO A 120 11.75 14.24 0.74
N ALA A 121 12.89 13.55 0.73
CA ALA A 121 13.12 12.41 -0.15
C ALA A 121 12.20 11.23 0.18
N ALA A 122 11.90 11.00 1.46
CA ALA A 122 11.03 9.92 1.93
C ALA A 122 9.56 10.07 1.46
N PHE A 123 9.11 11.30 1.18
CA PHE A 123 7.74 11.59 0.75
C PHE A 123 7.56 11.65 -0.78
N ARG A 124 8.64 11.49 -1.55
CA ARG A 124 8.59 11.45 -3.01
C ARG A 124 8.12 10.07 -3.46
N THR A 125 6.83 9.81 -3.39
CA THR A 125 6.23 8.63 -4.02
C THR A 125 6.12 8.87 -5.53
N GLY A 126 7.23 8.75 -6.25
CA GLY A 126 7.19 8.54 -7.69
C GLY A 126 7.10 7.04 -7.95
N ILE A 127 6.01 6.56 -8.54
CA ILE A 127 5.85 5.20 -9.11
C ILE A 127 6.89 4.92 -10.24
N LEU A 128 7.85 5.81 -10.44
CA LEU A 128 8.95 5.66 -11.38
C LEU A 128 10.25 5.88 -10.63
N HIS A 129 10.91 4.76 -10.30
CA HIS A 129 12.32 4.70 -9.98
C HIS A 129 13.14 5.66 -10.90
N PRO A 130 14.23 6.29 -10.41
CA PRO A 130 15.03 7.26 -11.16
C PRO A 130 15.56 6.73 -12.50
N ALA A 131 15.61 5.41 -12.70
CA ALA A 131 15.99 4.75 -13.95
C ALA A 131 14.96 4.92 -15.10
N HIS A 132 13.67 5.11 -14.80
CA HIS A 132 12.59 5.15 -15.81
C HIS A 132 12.11 6.58 -16.14
N ARG A 133 12.64 7.60 -15.44
CA ARG A 133 12.33 9.01 -15.72
C ARG A 133 12.83 9.46 -17.09
N SER A 134 13.95 8.91 -17.55
CA SER A 134 14.41 9.11 -18.93
C SER A 134 13.45 8.44 -19.91
N MET A 135 13.05 7.19 -19.67
CA MET A 135 12.25 6.40 -20.61
C MET A 135 10.84 6.96 -20.81
N THR A 136 10.18 7.42 -19.75
CA THR A 136 8.85 8.06 -19.83
C THR A 136 8.88 9.43 -20.51
N LEU A 137 9.94 10.22 -20.28
CA LEU A 137 10.19 11.46 -21.03
C LEU A 137 10.51 11.20 -22.51
N TRP A 138 11.28 10.15 -22.81
CA TRP A 138 11.58 9.73 -24.18
C TRP A 138 10.36 9.18 -24.91
N LEU A 139 9.49 8.42 -24.25
CA LEU A 139 8.23 7.92 -24.81
C LEU A 139 7.21 9.07 -25.01
N GLY A 140 7.15 10.02 -24.07
CA GLY A 140 6.36 11.25 -24.22
C GLY A 140 6.86 12.12 -25.38
N ALA A 141 8.17 12.33 -25.49
CA ALA A 141 8.76 13.07 -26.59
C ALA A 141 8.61 12.34 -27.93
N ALA A 142 8.75 11.02 -27.97
CA ALA A 142 8.58 10.20 -29.16
C ALA A 142 7.12 10.22 -29.66
N SER A 143 6.14 10.15 -28.74
CA SER A 143 4.72 10.26 -29.12
C SER A 143 4.35 11.66 -29.63
N LEU A 144 4.93 12.72 -29.06
CA LEU A 144 4.78 14.09 -29.55
C LEU A 144 5.40 14.27 -30.94
N LEU A 145 6.59 13.70 -31.17
CA LEU A 145 7.29 13.76 -32.46
C LEU A 145 6.53 12.95 -33.53
N LEU A 146 5.95 11.79 -33.17
CA LEU A 146 5.10 10.99 -34.06
C LEU A 146 3.81 11.74 -34.43
N ALA A 147 3.20 12.47 -33.48
CA ALA A 147 2.02 13.28 -33.72
C ALA A 147 2.31 14.49 -34.64
N ILE A 148 3.46 15.14 -34.47
CA ILE A 148 3.91 16.24 -35.34
C ILE A 148 4.22 15.71 -36.75
N VAL A 149 4.91 14.57 -36.88
CA VAL A 149 5.20 13.94 -38.18
C VAL A 149 3.90 13.49 -38.87
N GLY A 150 2.94 12.96 -38.13
CA GLY A 150 1.60 12.65 -38.64
C GLY A 150 0.85 13.88 -39.15
N ALA A 151 0.90 14.99 -38.40
CA ALA A 151 0.30 16.26 -38.82
C ALA A 151 0.98 16.85 -40.07
N VAL A 152 2.31 16.76 -40.15
CA VAL A 152 3.10 17.23 -41.31
C VAL A 152 2.87 16.35 -42.54
N LEU A 153 2.70 15.03 -42.40
CA LEU A 153 2.35 14.16 -43.53
C LEU A 153 0.93 14.40 -44.05
N VAL A 154 -0.02 14.70 -43.16
CA VAL A 154 -1.40 15.04 -43.54
C VAL A 154 -1.45 16.42 -44.22
N VAL A 155 -0.67 17.40 -43.78
CA VAL A 155 -0.57 18.72 -44.42
C VAL A 155 0.29 18.70 -45.69
N GLY A 156 1.35 17.89 -45.73
CA GLY A 156 2.24 17.70 -46.88
C GLY A 156 1.59 16.94 -48.03
N GLY A 157 0.73 15.95 -47.72
CA GLY A 157 -0.10 15.26 -48.72
C GLY A 157 -1.11 16.17 -49.43
N VAL A 158 -1.50 17.29 -48.81
CA VAL A 158 -2.42 18.28 -49.40
C VAL A 158 -1.71 19.19 -50.41
N ILE A 159 -0.38 19.37 -50.31
CA ILE A 159 0.39 20.24 -51.21
C ILE A 159 0.85 19.49 -52.48
N GLY A 160 1.16 18.20 -52.38
CA GLY A 160 1.63 17.40 -53.51
C GLY A 160 0.56 17.03 -54.55
N TRP A 161 -0.73 17.03 -54.19
CA TRP A 161 -1.79 16.48 -55.03
C TRP A 161 -2.49 17.48 -55.97
N ARG A 162 -2.13 18.77 -55.88
CA ARG A 162 -2.69 19.82 -56.78
C ARG A 162 -1.86 20.12 -58.03
N ALA A 163 -0.70 19.48 -58.23
CA ALA A 163 0.19 19.76 -59.37
C ALA A 163 0.33 18.60 -60.39
N GLY A 164 -0.42 17.51 -60.25
CA GLY A 164 -0.18 16.27 -61.00
C GLY A 164 -1.38 15.67 -61.75
N LEU A 165 -2.44 16.43 -62.03
CA LEU A 165 -3.44 16.01 -63.02
C LEU A 165 -3.09 16.63 -64.37
N LEU A 166 -2.34 15.90 -65.20
CA LEU A 166 -2.42 15.90 -66.67
C LEU A 166 -1.42 14.87 -67.22
N ARG A 167 -1.97 13.87 -67.94
CA ARG A 167 -1.34 12.78 -68.74
C ARG A 167 -1.20 11.41 -68.08
N ALA A 168 -2.21 10.59 -68.34
CA ALA A 168 -2.01 9.18 -68.68
C ALA A 168 -1.32 9.09 -70.06
N PRO A 169 -0.45 8.10 -70.31
CA PRO A 169 -0.97 6.86 -70.88
C PRO A 169 -0.26 5.55 -70.46
N ARG A 170 -1.06 4.48 -70.49
CA ARG A 170 -0.81 3.09 -70.95
C ARG A 170 0.43 2.33 -70.44
N LEU A 171 0.12 1.22 -69.77
CA LEU A 171 0.97 0.05 -69.47
C LEU A 171 1.69 -0.50 -70.73
N PRO A 172 2.86 -1.12 -70.53
CA PRO A 172 2.88 -2.59 -70.63
C PRO A 172 3.68 -3.31 -69.53
N GLN A 173 3.33 -4.59 -69.39
CA GLN A 173 3.93 -5.63 -68.54
C GLN A 173 5.44 -5.82 -68.78
N ARG A 174 6.22 -6.04 -67.70
CA ARG A 174 7.29 -7.07 -67.71
C ARG A 174 7.71 -7.47 -66.28
N ARG A 175 7.78 -8.79 -66.08
CA ARG A 175 8.33 -9.54 -64.92
C ARG A 175 9.76 -9.11 -64.56
N ALA A 176 10.12 -9.11 -63.27
CA ALA A 176 10.90 -10.19 -62.62
C ALA A 176 11.33 -9.83 -61.18
N ALA A 177 11.09 -10.79 -60.27
CA ALA A 177 11.84 -11.20 -59.08
C ALA A 177 12.73 -10.19 -58.31
N THR A 178 12.61 -10.13 -56.97
CA THR A 178 13.40 -10.98 -56.05
C THR A 178 13.01 -10.76 -54.58
N LYS A 179 12.63 -11.89 -53.96
CA LYS A 179 12.68 -12.34 -52.56
C LYS A 179 13.46 -11.46 -51.55
N GLN A 180 12.83 -11.20 -50.40
CA GLN A 180 13.39 -11.48 -49.07
C GLN A 180 12.24 -11.58 -48.05
N GLN A 181 11.84 -12.82 -47.80
CA GLN A 181 11.09 -13.22 -46.60
C GLN A 181 12.05 -13.05 -45.42
N GLN A 182 11.73 -12.14 -44.50
CA GLN A 182 12.18 -12.32 -43.12
C GLN A 182 11.21 -13.31 -42.48
N ILE A 183 11.78 -14.42 -42.04
CA ILE A 183 11.15 -15.39 -41.17
C ILE A 183 10.94 -14.64 -39.85
N GLU A 184 9.70 -14.28 -39.57
CA GLU A 184 9.26 -14.00 -38.21
C GLU A 184 9.36 -15.36 -37.51
N GLU A 185 10.43 -15.53 -36.73
CA GLU A 185 10.58 -16.62 -35.80
C GLU A 185 9.46 -16.41 -34.76
N GLU A 186 8.35 -17.07 -35.00
CA GLU A 186 7.25 -17.26 -34.05
C GLU A 186 7.86 -17.97 -32.85
N ALA A 187 8.44 -17.18 -31.95
CA ALA A 187 8.78 -17.64 -30.62
C ALA A 187 7.47 -18.16 -30.03
N GLU A 188 7.42 -19.46 -29.74
CA GLU A 188 6.34 -20.03 -28.94
C GLU A 188 6.09 -19.06 -27.77
N PRO A 189 4.84 -18.65 -27.53
CA PRO A 189 4.55 -17.88 -26.34
C PRO A 189 5.03 -18.74 -25.19
N VAL A 190 6.11 -18.31 -24.52
CA VAL A 190 6.44 -18.81 -23.20
C VAL A 190 5.18 -18.56 -22.41
N GLU A 191 4.40 -19.61 -22.13
CA GLU A 191 3.19 -19.52 -21.33
C GLU A 191 3.60 -18.77 -20.07
N ALA A 192 3.10 -17.53 -19.94
CA ALA A 192 3.30 -16.77 -18.73
C ALA A 192 2.79 -17.67 -17.60
N PRO A 193 3.57 -17.87 -16.52
CA PRO A 193 3.14 -18.73 -15.44
C PRO A 193 1.75 -18.28 -14.98
N PRO A 194 0.84 -19.22 -14.68
CA PRO A 194 -0.52 -18.87 -14.32
C PRO A 194 -0.52 -17.90 -13.14
N ASP A 195 -1.41 -16.91 -13.19
CA ASP A 195 -1.61 -15.99 -12.07
C ASP A 195 -2.20 -16.78 -10.88
N VAL A 196 -1.50 -16.76 -9.76
CA VAL A 196 -1.90 -17.40 -8.49
C VAL A 196 -2.44 -16.31 -7.55
N ARG A 197 -3.48 -16.63 -6.78
CA ARG A 197 -4.01 -15.70 -5.77
C ARG A 197 -3.22 -15.86 -4.47
N HIS A 198 -2.76 -14.74 -3.95
CA HIS A 198 -2.21 -14.67 -2.60
C HIS A 198 -3.21 -13.95 -1.72
N TYR A 199 -3.66 -14.62 -0.66
CA TYR A 199 -4.53 -13.98 0.34
C TYR A 199 -3.68 -13.55 1.51
N LEU A 200 -3.61 -12.24 1.70
CA LEU A 200 -2.76 -11.61 2.69
C LEU A 200 -3.60 -11.21 3.90
N LEU A 201 -3.13 -11.54 5.11
CA LEU A 201 -3.68 -11.11 6.38
C LEU A 201 -2.61 -10.40 7.20
N GLY A 202 -2.72 -9.08 7.33
CA GLY A 202 -1.82 -8.26 8.12
C GLY A 202 -2.33 -8.10 9.54
N ILE A 203 -1.40 -8.21 10.48
CA ILE A 203 -1.62 -8.11 11.92
C ILE A 203 -0.77 -6.96 12.42
N ASN A 204 -1.42 -5.94 12.99
CA ASN A 204 -0.78 -4.73 13.47
C ASN A 204 -0.94 -4.62 14.99
N LEU A 205 0.18 -4.59 15.71
CA LEU A 205 0.24 -4.23 17.13
C LEU A 205 0.05 -2.71 17.25
N TYR A 206 -1.20 -2.30 17.29
CA TYR A 206 -1.59 -0.90 17.17
C TYR A 206 -1.04 -0.03 18.30
N ASN A 207 -1.02 -0.55 19.53
CA ASN A 207 -0.58 0.20 20.71
C ASN A 207 0.93 0.08 20.99
N GLN A 208 1.74 -0.38 20.02
CA GLN A 208 3.18 -0.61 20.17
C GLN A 208 3.97 0.56 20.76
N PHE A 209 3.59 1.82 20.46
CA PHE A 209 4.27 3.01 20.94
C PHE A 209 3.97 3.31 22.42
N THR A 210 2.93 2.69 22.97
CA THR A 210 2.55 2.80 24.38
C THR A 210 3.17 1.72 25.26
N LEU A 211 3.67 0.64 24.65
CA LEU A 211 4.24 -0.51 25.35
C LEU A 211 5.71 -0.28 25.72
N LYS A 212 6.13 -0.83 26.87
CA LYS A 212 7.55 -0.90 27.23
C LYS A 212 8.30 -1.86 26.30
N GLY A 213 9.62 -1.74 26.22
CA GLY A 213 10.44 -2.58 25.33
C GLY A 213 10.21 -4.08 25.51
N VAL A 214 10.22 -4.56 26.77
CA VAL A 214 10.00 -5.97 27.12
C VAL A 214 8.56 -6.42 26.82
N GLU A 215 7.58 -5.58 27.13
CA GLU A 215 6.16 -5.86 26.84
C GLU A 215 5.94 -5.96 25.33
N ARG A 216 6.51 -5.03 24.55
CA ARG A 216 6.43 -5.03 23.09
C ARG A 216 7.09 -6.27 22.47
N GLU A 217 8.27 -6.65 22.95
CA GLU A 217 8.97 -7.84 22.46
C GLU A 217 8.17 -9.12 22.75
N PHE A 218 7.62 -9.22 23.95
CA PHE A 218 6.71 -10.30 24.32
C PHE A 218 5.48 -10.36 23.39
N GLU A 219 4.80 -9.23 23.17
CA GLU A 219 3.60 -9.16 22.32
C GLU A 219 3.91 -9.48 20.85
N LEU A 220 5.06 -9.05 20.32
CA LEU A 220 5.46 -9.39 18.95
C LEU A 220 5.78 -10.89 18.82
N SER A 221 6.41 -11.49 19.84
CA SER A 221 6.68 -12.94 19.88
C SER A 221 5.38 -13.74 19.94
N LEU A 222 4.47 -13.38 20.86
CA LEU A 222 3.15 -14.03 20.99
C LEU A 222 2.32 -13.89 19.70
N CYS A 223 2.34 -12.72 19.08
CA CYS A 223 1.67 -12.48 17.81
C CYS A 223 2.18 -13.41 16.72
N THR A 224 3.49 -13.61 16.63
CA THR A 224 4.11 -14.48 15.61
C THR A 224 3.73 -15.94 15.86
N GLU A 225 3.82 -16.41 17.10
CA GLU A 225 3.44 -17.77 17.48
C GLU A 225 1.96 -18.08 17.18
N LEU A 226 1.06 -17.16 17.56
CA LEU A 226 -0.37 -17.31 17.27
C LEU A 226 -0.67 -17.24 15.76
N ALA A 227 0.03 -16.37 15.04
CA ALA A 227 -0.08 -16.30 13.59
C ALA A 227 0.38 -17.61 12.94
N GLU A 228 1.45 -18.23 13.43
CA GLU A 228 1.97 -19.51 12.91
C GLU A 228 0.97 -20.66 13.14
N ALA A 229 0.36 -20.72 14.32
CA ALA A 229 -0.68 -21.71 14.62
C ALA A 229 -1.89 -21.57 13.68
N VAL A 230 -2.33 -20.34 13.40
CA VAL A 230 -3.43 -20.07 12.46
C VAL A 230 -3.00 -20.34 11.01
N ALA A 231 -1.80 -19.91 10.61
CA ALA A 231 -1.27 -20.15 9.28
C ALA A 231 -1.19 -21.66 8.97
N LEU A 232 -0.74 -22.47 9.93
CA LEU A 232 -0.72 -23.92 9.80
C LEU A 232 -2.13 -24.51 9.60
N ALA A 233 -3.12 -24.03 10.35
CA ALA A 233 -4.49 -24.52 10.29
C ALA A 233 -5.23 -24.14 9.00
N PHE A 234 -4.81 -23.06 8.33
CA PHE A 234 -5.45 -22.50 7.15
C PHE A 234 -4.55 -22.53 5.90
N SER A 235 -3.46 -23.30 5.89
CA SER A 235 -2.53 -23.40 4.76
C SER A 235 -1.97 -22.04 4.34
N GLY A 236 -1.19 -21.43 5.23
CA GLY A 236 -0.47 -20.20 4.96
C GLY A 236 0.91 -20.18 5.61
N GLN A 237 1.65 -19.11 5.35
CA GLN A 237 3.01 -18.87 5.83
C GLN A 237 3.09 -17.51 6.52
N VAL A 238 3.82 -17.44 7.64
CA VAL A 238 3.98 -16.21 8.40
C VAL A 238 5.26 -15.50 8.00
N VAL A 239 5.14 -14.19 7.81
CA VAL A 239 6.25 -13.28 7.55
C VAL A 239 6.22 -12.20 8.62
N SER A 240 7.31 -12.04 9.38
CA SER A 240 7.41 -10.99 10.39
C SER A 240 7.47 -9.62 9.73
N LEU A 241 6.71 -8.65 10.25
CA LEU A 241 6.77 -7.25 9.86
C LEU A 241 7.46 -6.48 10.99
N PRO A 242 8.77 -6.15 10.84
CA PRO A 242 9.56 -5.57 11.93
C PRO A 242 8.93 -4.31 12.50
N GLY A 243 8.70 -4.31 13.81
CA GLY A 243 8.13 -3.15 14.51
C GLY A 243 6.66 -2.86 14.18
N LEU A 244 5.93 -3.77 13.53
CA LEU A 244 4.49 -3.61 13.25
C LEU A 244 3.69 -4.81 13.74
N GLY A 245 4.15 -6.03 13.44
CA GLY A 245 3.45 -7.26 13.79
C GLY A 245 3.85 -8.38 12.84
N ALA A 246 2.86 -9.00 12.19
CA ALA A 246 3.07 -10.11 11.28
C ALA A 246 2.15 -10.03 10.06
N LEU A 247 2.55 -10.70 8.99
CA LEU A 247 1.76 -10.94 7.79
C LEU A 247 1.58 -12.45 7.67
N ILE A 248 0.38 -12.90 7.34
CA ILE A 248 0.14 -14.27 6.89
C ILE A 248 -0.17 -14.21 5.40
N ASP A 249 0.60 -14.94 4.60
CA ASP A 249 0.33 -15.20 3.18
C ASP A 249 -0.30 -16.59 3.07
N PHE A 250 -1.56 -16.66 2.65
CA PHE A 250 -2.29 -17.90 2.47
C PHE A 250 -2.29 -18.31 1.00
N ASP A 251 -1.99 -19.58 0.76
CA ASP A 251 -1.96 -20.16 -0.57
C ASP A 251 -3.38 -20.18 -1.18
N ASP A 252 -3.49 -20.07 -2.51
CA ASP A 252 -4.74 -20.36 -3.22
C ASP A 252 -4.96 -21.87 -3.22
N THR A 253 -5.89 -22.34 -2.41
CA THR A 253 -6.36 -23.72 -2.47
C THR A 253 -7.51 -23.80 -3.48
N ASP A 254 -7.70 -24.96 -4.14
CA ASP A 254 -8.83 -25.23 -5.05
C ASP A 254 -10.21 -25.22 -4.34
N THR A 255 -10.31 -24.66 -3.13
CA THR A 255 -11.55 -24.55 -2.37
C THR A 255 -12.31 -23.29 -2.78
N PRO A 256 -13.58 -23.40 -3.23
CA PRO A 256 -14.36 -22.23 -3.61
C PRO A 256 -14.66 -21.29 -2.43
N ASP A 257 -14.62 -21.80 -1.19
CA ASP A 257 -14.87 -21.03 0.03
C ASP A 257 -13.60 -20.36 0.58
N ARG A 258 -12.47 -20.41 -0.14
CA ARG A 258 -11.17 -19.90 0.31
C ARG A 258 -11.24 -18.45 0.83
N PRO A 259 -11.87 -17.47 0.14
CA PRO A 259 -11.99 -16.11 0.66
C PRO A 259 -12.68 -16.03 2.03
N PHE A 260 -13.72 -16.85 2.26
CA PHE A 260 -14.43 -16.89 3.54
C PHE A 260 -13.61 -17.59 4.63
N GLU A 261 -12.86 -18.63 4.28
CA GLU A 261 -11.90 -19.27 5.19
C GLU A 261 -10.87 -18.26 5.70
N ILE A 262 -10.38 -17.34 4.85
CA ILE A 262 -9.45 -16.27 5.27
C ILE A 262 -10.08 -15.30 6.26
N VAL A 263 -11.36 -14.94 6.06
CA VAL A 263 -12.12 -14.14 7.03
C VAL A 263 -12.20 -14.87 8.37
N THR A 264 -12.48 -16.17 8.33
CA THR A 264 -12.56 -17.03 9.52
C THR A 264 -11.21 -17.14 10.22
N ALA A 265 -10.11 -17.27 9.47
CA ALA A 265 -8.75 -17.27 9.99
C ALA A 265 -8.42 -15.95 10.71
N GLY A 266 -8.75 -14.82 10.09
CA GLY A 266 -8.55 -13.49 10.69
C GLY A 266 -9.34 -13.31 11.99
N LEU A 267 -10.61 -13.70 12.03
CA LEU A 267 -11.42 -13.60 13.26
C LEU A 267 -11.00 -14.60 14.34
N THR A 268 -10.51 -15.77 13.95
CA THR A 268 -9.92 -16.76 14.87
C THR A 268 -8.68 -16.17 15.53
N LEU A 269 -7.77 -15.61 14.74
CA LEU A 269 -6.56 -14.97 15.23
C LEU A 269 -6.86 -13.74 16.11
N ALA A 270 -7.80 -12.89 15.69
CA ALA A 270 -8.22 -11.72 16.48
C ALA A 270 -8.74 -12.13 17.86
N ARG A 271 -9.41 -13.29 17.97
CA ARG A 271 -9.91 -13.83 19.23
C ARG A 271 -8.82 -14.45 20.09
N LEU A 272 -7.89 -15.20 19.49
CA LEU A 272 -6.73 -15.73 20.21
C LEU A 272 -5.89 -14.60 20.81
N LEU A 273 -5.55 -13.59 20.01
CA LEU A 273 -4.83 -12.41 20.46
C LEU A 273 -5.57 -11.68 21.58
N ARG A 274 -6.90 -11.55 21.48
CA ARG A 274 -7.70 -10.94 22.55
C ARG A 274 -7.64 -11.72 23.86
N ASP A 275 -7.73 -13.04 23.78
CA ASP A 275 -7.82 -13.88 24.97
C ASP A 275 -6.48 -14.03 25.69
N GLU A 276 -5.38 -13.88 24.95
CA GLU A 276 -4.04 -14.25 25.43
C GLU A 276 -3.05 -13.10 25.50
N ALA A 277 -3.26 -12.00 24.76
CA ALA A 277 -2.38 -10.83 24.82
C ALA A 277 -2.69 -9.98 26.08
N PRO A 278 -1.77 -9.94 27.06
CA PRO A 278 -2.00 -9.17 28.29
C PRO A 278 -1.89 -7.64 28.09
N PHE A 279 -1.14 -7.19 27.09
CA PHE A 279 -0.84 -5.77 26.86
C PHE A 279 -1.18 -5.32 25.43
N GLY A 280 -1.16 -6.22 24.46
CA GLY A 280 -1.29 -5.91 23.04
C GLY A 280 -2.72 -5.58 22.60
N ILE A 281 -2.87 -4.50 21.83
CA ILE A 281 -4.09 -4.19 21.08
C ILE A 281 -3.80 -4.46 19.61
N TYR A 282 -4.45 -5.47 19.06
CA TYR A 282 -4.21 -5.92 17.68
C TYR A 282 -5.33 -5.49 16.74
N ARG A 283 -4.93 -5.18 15.52
CA ARG A 283 -5.82 -4.79 14.45
C ARG A 283 -5.46 -5.55 13.18
N LEU A 284 -6.47 -6.05 12.48
CA LEU A 284 -6.27 -6.98 11.38
C LEU A 284 -6.88 -6.44 10.08
N GLY A 285 -6.17 -6.65 8.98
CA GLY A 285 -6.59 -6.28 7.64
C GLY A 285 -6.29 -7.39 6.65
N ALA A 286 -7.16 -7.64 5.69
CA ALA A 286 -6.99 -8.69 4.70
C ALA A 286 -7.24 -8.20 3.27
N HIS A 287 -6.46 -8.77 2.34
CA HIS A 287 -6.48 -8.45 0.93
C HIS A 287 -6.16 -9.67 0.07
N VAL A 288 -6.59 -9.66 -1.19
CA VAL A 288 -6.24 -10.68 -2.18
C VAL A 288 -5.57 -10.00 -3.37
N VAL A 289 -4.41 -10.54 -3.77
CA VAL A 289 -3.66 -10.07 -4.93
C VAL A 289 -3.34 -11.23 -5.86
N LEU A 290 -3.32 -10.95 -7.17
CA LEU A 290 -2.90 -11.91 -8.18
C LEU A 290 -1.43 -11.69 -8.50
N GLN A 291 -0.62 -12.75 -8.41
CA GLN A 291 0.80 -12.71 -8.74
C GLN A 291 1.11 -13.77 -9.79
N PRO A 292 1.93 -13.45 -10.81
CA PRO A 292 2.35 -14.45 -11.80
C PRO A 292 3.29 -15.47 -11.15
N GLY A 293 2.87 -16.74 -11.15
CA GLY A 293 3.63 -17.86 -10.60
C GLY A 293 3.59 -17.98 -9.07
N ASP A 294 4.08 -19.11 -8.57
CA ASP A 294 4.00 -19.55 -7.16
C ASP A 294 5.16 -19.00 -6.29
N ALA A 295 5.65 -17.81 -6.61
CA ALA A 295 6.73 -17.21 -5.85
C ALA A 295 6.18 -16.53 -4.59
N PRO A 296 6.82 -16.70 -3.40
CA PRO A 296 6.37 -16.05 -2.18
C PRO A 296 6.34 -14.53 -2.35
N LEU A 297 5.33 -13.90 -1.78
CA LEU A 297 5.09 -12.48 -1.95
C LEU A 297 6.17 -11.68 -1.19
N PRO A 298 6.95 -10.80 -1.86
CA PRO A 298 8.03 -10.10 -1.18
C PRO A 298 7.49 -9.03 -0.23
N VAL A 299 8.22 -8.74 0.86
CA VAL A 299 7.76 -7.83 1.93
C VAL A 299 7.55 -6.39 1.44
N ASP A 300 8.28 -5.98 0.40
CA ASP A 300 8.19 -4.67 -0.24
C ASP A 300 7.09 -4.60 -1.32
N HIS A 301 6.31 -5.67 -1.50
CA HIS A 301 5.22 -5.70 -2.47
C HIS A 301 4.12 -4.68 -2.09
N PRO A 302 3.56 -3.91 -3.04
CA PRO A 302 2.53 -2.91 -2.76
C PRO A 302 1.30 -3.46 -2.02
N ALA A 303 0.94 -4.73 -2.26
CA ALA A 303 -0.16 -5.40 -1.57
C ALA A 303 0.08 -5.56 -0.05
N VAL A 304 1.34 -5.67 0.39
CA VAL A 304 1.70 -5.70 1.82
C VAL A 304 1.48 -4.34 2.46
N ALA A 305 1.80 -3.25 1.74
CA ALA A 305 1.55 -1.89 2.19
C ALA A 305 0.03 -1.62 2.31
N ASP A 306 -0.75 -2.05 1.31
CA ASP A 306 -2.22 -1.95 1.33
C ASP A 306 -2.80 -2.70 2.54
N VAL A 307 -2.36 -3.94 2.81
CA VAL A 307 -2.78 -4.72 3.99
C VAL A 307 -2.37 -4.07 5.32
N THR A 308 -1.16 -3.51 5.37
CA THR A 308 -0.67 -2.79 6.55
C THR A 308 -1.54 -1.57 6.82
N LEU A 309 -1.95 -0.84 5.78
CA LEU A 309 -2.89 0.26 5.91
C LEU A 309 -4.29 -0.21 6.35
N LEU A 310 -4.84 -1.25 5.73
CA LEU A 310 -6.15 -1.80 6.09
C LEU A 310 -6.18 -2.23 7.57
N SER A 311 -5.13 -2.92 8.04
CA SER A 311 -4.99 -3.31 9.45
C SER A 311 -4.85 -2.10 10.37
N ALA A 312 -4.13 -1.05 9.99
CA ALA A 312 -4.05 0.19 10.78
C ALA A 312 -5.42 0.90 10.94
N LEU A 313 -6.25 0.82 9.89
CA LEU A 313 -7.59 1.42 9.86
C LEU A 313 -8.66 0.60 10.58
N ALA A 314 -8.38 -0.67 10.88
CA ALA A 314 -9.31 -1.52 11.59
C ALA A 314 -9.58 -1.02 13.01
N ARG A 315 -10.72 -1.42 13.56
CA ARG A 315 -11.05 -1.23 14.97
C ARG A 315 -10.60 -2.45 15.76
N ASP A 316 -10.53 -2.28 17.07
CA ASP A 316 -10.23 -3.37 17.98
C ASP A 316 -11.20 -4.55 17.75
N HIS A 317 -10.64 -5.76 17.68
CA HIS A 317 -11.34 -7.02 17.42
C HIS A 317 -12.15 -7.07 16.11
N THR A 318 -11.82 -6.25 15.12
CA THR A 318 -12.45 -6.29 13.79
C THR A 318 -11.43 -6.67 12.74
N LEU A 319 -11.94 -7.20 11.63
CA LEU A 319 -11.16 -7.48 10.43
C LEU A 319 -11.60 -6.53 9.33
N VAL A 320 -10.66 -5.81 8.72
CA VAL A 320 -10.94 -4.96 7.56
C VAL A 320 -10.57 -5.70 6.29
N LEU A 321 -11.52 -5.84 5.37
CA LEU A 321 -11.34 -6.46 4.07
C LEU A 321 -11.20 -5.38 3.00
N SER A 322 -10.24 -5.55 2.10
CA SER A 322 -10.24 -4.82 0.83
C SER A 322 -11.51 -5.09 0.01
N GLU A 323 -11.88 -4.15 -0.86
CA GLU A 323 -13.00 -4.31 -1.79
C GLU A 323 -12.86 -5.56 -2.68
N THR A 324 -11.64 -5.84 -3.16
CA THR A 324 -11.38 -7.02 -4.00
C THR A 324 -11.65 -8.33 -3.26
N LEU A 325 -11.16 -8.45 -2.02
CA LEU A 325 -11.41 -9.64 -1.19
C LEU A 325 -12.89 -9.74 -0.82
N ALA A 326 -13.51 -8.64 -0.39
CA ALA A 326 -14.92 -8.60 -0.04
C ALA A 326 -15.82 -8.98 -1.22
N GLY A 327 -15.48 -8.55 -2.44
CA GLY A 327 -16.19 -8.89 -3.67
C GLY A 327 -16.02 -10.34 -4.11
N SER A 328 -14.98 -11.04 -3.64
CA SER A 328 -14.72 -12.44 -3.96
C SER A 328 -15.42 -13.45 -3.04
N ILE A 329 -16.00 -12.98 -1.92
CA ILE A 329 -16.64 -13.85 -0.94
C ILE A 329 -18.08 -14.17 -1.37
N GLU A 330 -18.36 -15.45 -1.55
CA GLU A 330 -19.72 -15.98 -1.71
C GLU A 330 -20.41 -16.14 -0.33
N GLY A 331 -21.74 -16.06 -0.29
CA GLY A 331 -22.51 -16.24 0.96
C GLY A 331 -22.27 -15.16 2.01
N ARG A 332 -22.26 -13.89 1.61
CA ARG A 332 -21.93 -12.74 2.48
C ARG A 332 -22.85 -12.58 3.69
N GLU A 333 -24.03 -13.18 3.68
CA GLU A 333 -24.93 -13.30 4.84
C GLU A 333 -24.33 -14.07 6.03
N ARG A 334 -23.26 -14.85 5.79
CA ARG A 334 -22.51 -15.58 6.83
C ARG A 334 -21.66 -14.66 7.70
N MET A 335 -21.55 -13.37 7.38
CA MET A 335 -20.79 -12.39 8.16
C MET A 335 -21.53 -11.07 8.34
N VAL A 336 -21.26 -10.40 9.45
CA VAL A 336 -21.72 -9.05 9.71
C VAL A 336 -20.62 -8.08 9.27
N ALA A 337 -20.77 -7.55 8.05
CA ALA A 337 -19.87 -6.59 7.46
C ALA A 337 -20.51 -5.21 7.28
N ARG A 338 -19.71 -4.15 7.40
CA ARG A 338 -20.14 -2.77 7.11
C ARG A 338 -19.13 -2.08 6.21
N THR A 339 -19.61 -1.40 5.18
CA THR A 339 -18.77 -0.56 4.34
C THR A 339 -18.08 0.51 5.18
N MET A 340 -16.77 0.65 4.99
CA MET A 340 -15.97 1.66 5.63
C MET A 340 -15.93 2.94 4.81
N THR A 341 -15.85 4.07 5.52
CA THR A 341 -15.59 5.37 4.94
C THR A 341 -14.40 5.98 5.66
N ASN A 342 -13.27 6.12 4.95
CA ASN A 342 -12.08 6.76 5.45
C ASN A 342 -11.29 7.36 4.27
N LEU A 343 -10.81 8.59 4.43
CA LEU A 343 -10.04 9.28 3.39
C LEU A 343 -8.75 8.54 3.03
N MET A 344 -8.13 7.85 4.00
CA MET A 344 -6.90 7.09 3.77
C MET A 344 -7.10 5.89 2.84
N LEU A 345 -8.34 5.42 2.62
CA LEU A 345 -8.58 4.34 1.67
C LEU A 345 -8.25 4.74 0.22
N SER A 346 -8.19 6.04 -0.10
CA SER A 346 -7.75 6.49 -1.43
C SER A 346 -6.26 6.24 -1.70
N GLU A 347 -5.48 5.91 -0.67
CA GLU A 347 -4.06 5.58 -0.80
C GLU A 347 -3.81 4.11 -1.13
N LEU A 348 -4.85 3.26 -1.13
CA LEU A 348 -4.76 1.85 -1.52
C LEU A 348 -4.43 1.73 -3.01
N THR A 349 -3.44 0.92 -3.33
CA THR A 349 -2.84 0.84 -4.66
C THR A 349 -3.24 -0.40 -5.44
N THR A 350 -3.44 -1.54 -4.77
CA THR A 350 -3.72 -2.84 -5.40
C THR A 350 -5.17 -3.27 -5.27
N CYS A 351 -5.94 -2.63 -4.37
CA CYS A 351 -7.23 -3.17 -3.94
C CYS A 351 -8.45 -2.25 -4.08
N GLY A 352 -8.25 -1.06 -4.65
CA GLY A 352 -9.30 -0.05 -4.81
C GLY A 352 -9.61 0.73 -3.53
N PRO A 353 -10.37 1.83 -3.61
CA PRO A 353 -10.62 2.70 -2.46
C PRO A 353 -11.73 2.19 -1.53
N GLY A 354 -12.37 1.07 -1.84
CA GLY A 354 -13.38 0.45 -0.98
C GLY A 354 -12.77 -0.46 0.07
N ALA A 355 -13.40 -0.49 1.25
CA ALA A 355 -13.10 -1.48 2.28
C ALA A 355 -14.35 -1.80 3.10
N GLU A 356 -14.37 -2.98 3.70
CA GLU A 356 -15.44 -3.44 4.58
C GLU A 356 -14.89 -3.90 5.93
N MET A 357 -15.55 -3.50 7.01
CA MET A 357 -15.22 -3.94 8.35
C MET A 357 -16.14 -5.09 8.74
N VAL A 358 -15.55 -6.26 8.96
CA VAL A 358 -16.23 -7.44 9.52
C VAL A 358 -16.08 -7.41 11.03
N THR A 359 -17.21 -7.49 11.73
CA THR A 359 -17.23 -7.49 13.20
C THR A 359 -17.45 -8.88 13.77
N GLU A 360 -18.32 -9.67 13.15
CA GLU A 360 -18.76 -10.97 13.66
C GLU A 360 -19.18 -11.89 12.51
N LEU A 361 -19.19 -13.20 12.76
CA LEU A 361 -19.81 -14.18 11.87
C LEU A 361 -21.28 -14.40 12.25
N ALA A 362 -22.06 -14.97 11.32
CA ALA A 362 -23.40 -15.46 11.60
C ALA A 362 -23.37 -16.53 12.72
N THR A 363 -24.49 -16.71 13.44
CA THR A 363 -24.53 -17.49 14.68
C THR A 363 -23.97 -18.91 14.56
N ASP A 364 -24.28 -19.61 13.47
CA ASP A 364 -23.82 -20.98 13.25
C ASP A 364 -22.30 -21.05 13.02
N GLU A 365 -21.76 -20.09 12.25
CA GLU A 365 -20.33 -19.96 11.96
C GLU A 365 -19.55 -19.49 13.20
N GLN A 366 -20.17 -18.65 14.02
CA GLN A 366 -19.58 -18.17 15.28
C GLN A 366 -19.33 -19.33 16.26
N LEU A 367 -20.22 -20.32 16.31
CA LEU A 367 -20.03 -21.50 17.16
C LEU A 367 -18.85 -22.36 16.66
N ALA A 368 -18.76 -22.57 15.35
CA ALA A 368 -17.65 -23.29 14.74
C ALA A 368 -16.30 -22.58 14.98
N LEU A 369 -16.29 -21.24 14.91
CA LEU A 369 -15.11 -20.43 15.25
C LEU A 369 -14.70 -20.59 16.71
N ILE A 370 -15.64 -20.58 17.65
CA ILE A 370 -15.34 -20.80 19.08
C ILE A 370 -14.68 -22.16 19.30
N GLN A 371 -15.26 -23.22 18.72
CA GLN A 371 -14.69 -24.57 18.82
C GLN A 371 -13.29 -24.65 18.22
N ARG A 372 -13.03 -23.92 17.13
CA ARG A 372 -11.72 -23.83 16.49
C ARG A 372 -10.68 -23.18 17.40
N VAL A 373 -11.04 -22.06 18.02
CA VAL A 373 -10.17 -21.33 18.97
C VAL A 373 -9.79 -22.23 20.14
N GLU A 374 -10.76 -22.93 20.74
CA GLU A 374 -10.49 -23.87 21.85
C GLU A 374 -9.60 -25.05 21.42
N ALA A 375 -9.81 -25.58 20.22
CA ALA A 375 -8.98 -26.66 19.69
C ALA A 375 -7.52 -26.22 19.48
N LEU A 376 -7.29 -25.01 18.94
CA LEU A 376 -5.95 -24.46 18.74
C LEU A 376 -5.24 -24.19 20.07
N LYS A 377 -5.94 -23.64 21.07
CA LYS A 377 -5.39 -23.47 22.43
C LYS A 377 -4.95 -24.80 23.02
N THR A 378 -5.82 -25.81 22.97
CA THR A 378 -5.53 -27.15 23.50
C THR A 378 -4.34 -27.79 22.80
N GLN A 379 -4.23 -27.66 21.47
CA GLN A 379 -3.11 -28.20 20.71
C GLN A 379 -1.80 -27.54 21.10
N ARG A 380 -1.80 -26.22 21.33
CA ARG A 380 -0.61 -25.48 21.72
C ARG A 380 -0.16 -25.83 23.13
N ASP A 381 -1.09 -25.86 24.09
CA ASP A 381 -0.82 -26.28 25.48
C ASP A 381 -0.18 -27.68 25.53
N ALA A 382 -0.63 -28.60 24.67
CA ALA A 382 -0.05 -29.93 24.54
C ALA A 382 1.40 -29.88 24.01
N SER A 383 1.66 -29.06 22.98
CA SER A 383 3.01 -28.91 22.40
C SER A 383 4.02 -28.26 23.34
N GLU A 384 3.58 -27.30 24.16
CA GLU A 384 4.41 -26.66 25.18
C GLU A 384 4.80 -27.67 26.29
N SER A 385 3.88 -28.58 26.65
CA SER A 385 4.12 -29.58 27.69
C SER A 385 5.14 -30.66 27.28
N GLU A 386 5.19 -31.05 26.00
CA GLU A 386 6.14 -32.05 25.48
C GLU A 386 7.56 -31.50 25.32
N SER A 387 7.72 -30.17 25.13
CA SER A 387 9.03 -29.52 24.94
C SER A 387 9.87 -29.36 26.22
N THR A 388 9.43 -29.92 27.36
CA THR A 388 10.09 -29.75 28.67
C THR A 388 11.04 -30.92 29.05
N PHE A 389 11.44 -31.77 28.11
CA PHE A 389 12.32 -32.93 28.36
C PHE A 389 13.70 -32.84 27.73
#